data_AF-A0A2J4P9A6-F1
#
_entry.id   AF-A0A2J4P9A6-F1
#
_cell.length_a   1.000
_cell.length_b   1.000
_cell.length_c   1.000
_cell.angle_alpha   90.00
_cell.angle_beta   90.00
_cell.angle_gamma   90.00
#
_symmetry.space_group_name_H-M   'P 1'
#
loop_
_entity.id
_entity.type
_entity.pdbx_description
1 polymer ?
#
loop_
_entity_poly.entity_id
_entity_poly.type
_entity_poly.pdbx_seq_one_letter_code
_entity_poly.pdbx_strand_id
1 'polypeptide(L)'
;MGESLSLWPLIGIAAIVVGFVLRFNPVLVVIVSGIITGLTAHMPIATILEKLGEGFLNTRNLPFILLLPLAVIGLLERHGLKERAQTWIAKIRSATAGRLLIVYLFVREVTAAMGLTSLGGHPQMVRPLLAPMAEGAAEKNFGALPGEVRYRLRAMSAATDNVGLFFG
;
A
#
# COMPACT_ATOMS: atom_id res chain seq x y z
N MET A 1 6.37 -22.20 -44.30
CA MET A 1 7.25 -21.02 -44.12
C MET A 1 7.34 -20.78 -42.63
N GLY A 2 8.49 -21.06 -42.03
CA GLY A 2 8.66 -20.90 -40.58
C GLY A 2 8.68 -19.42 -40.22
N GLU A 3 7.78 -19.00 -39.35
CA GLU A 3 7.89 -17.71 -38.65
C GLU A 3 9.23 -17.67 -37.93
N SER A 4 10.14 -16.83 -38.42
CA SER A 4 11.37 -16.53 -37.69
C SER A 4 11.00 -15.75 -36.43
N LEU A 5 10.99 -16.43 -35.28
CA LEU A 5 10.81 -15.81 -33.98
C LEU A 5 11.92 -14.78 -33.75
N SER A 6 11.60 -13.49 -33.89
CA SER A 6 12.55 -12.41 -33.60
C SER A 6 12.74 -12.30 -32.09
N LEU A 7 13.93 -12.67 -31.60
CA LEU A 7 14.30 -12.61 -30.18
C LEU A 7 14.86 -11.24 -29.76
N TRP A 8 15.08 -10.32 -30.70
CA TRP A 8 15.58 -8.97 -30.45
C TRP A 8 14.78 -8.17 -29.39
N PRO A 9 13.45 -8.30 -29.29
CA PRO A 9 12.65 -7.64 -28.24
C PRO A 9 13.05 -8.04 -26.80
N LEU A 10 13.71 -9.19 -26.61
CA LEU A 10 14.16 -9.63 -25.28
C LEU A 10 15.31 -8.78 -24.72
N ILE A 11 15.97 -7.96 -25.56
CA ILE A 11 17.00 -7.02 -25.08
C ILE A 11 16.42 -6.05 -24.06
N GLY A 12 15.14 -5.68 -24.17
CA GLY A 12 14.47 -4.89 -23.13
C GLY A 12 14.45 -5.58 -21.78
N ILE A 13 14.18 -6.89 -21.72
CA ILE A 13 14.21 -7.67 -20.47
C ILE A 13 15.60 -7.62 -19.84
N ALA A 14 16.66 -7.76 -20.65
CA ALA A 14 18.03 -7.62 -20.16
C ALA A 14 18.29 -6.21 -19.57
N ALA A 15 17.76 -5.16 -20.21
CA ALA A 15 17.85 -3.80 -19.69
C ALA A 15 17.12 -3.62 -18.34
N ILE A 16 15.95 -4.26 -18.15
CA ILE A 16 15.24 -4.27 -16.85
C ILE A 16 16.10 -4.92 -15.78
N VAL A 17 16.65 -6.11 -16.07
CA VAL A 17 17.47 -6.88 -15.14
C VAL A 17 18.69 -6.06 -14.72
N VAL A 18 19.42 -5.48 -15.67
CA VAL A 18 20.58 -4.63 -15.38
C VAL A 18 20.17 -3.41 -14.55
N GLY A 19 19.07 -2.74 -14.90
CA GLY A 19 18.58 -1.57 -14.17
C GLY A 19 18.23 -1.87 -12.71
N PHE A 20 17.60 -3.02 -12.43
CA PHE A 20 17.30 -3.44 -11.07
C PHE A 20 18.52 -3.93 -10.30
N VAL A 21 19.46 -4.61 -10.94
CA VAL A 21 20.75 -4.99 -10.31
C VAL A 21 21.51 -3.75 -9.86
N LEU A 22 21.51 -2.70 -10.70
CA LEU A 22 22.12 -1.40 -10.38
C LEU A 22 21.28 -0.53 -9.41
N ARG A 23 20.12 -1.01 -8.97
CA ARG A 23 19.19 -0.31 -8.05
C ARG A 23 18.76 1.07 -8.55
N PHE A 24 18.64 1.26 -9.87
CA PHE A 24 18.11 2.48 -10.43
C PHE A 24 16.62 2.63 -10.15
N ASN A 25 16.09 3.86 -10.31
CA ASN A 25 14.68 4.16 -10.11
C ASN A 25 13.82 3.22 -10.98
N PRO A 26 12.95 2.38 -10.38
CA PRO A 26 12.15 1.39 -11.09
C PRO A 26 11.34 1.98 -12.25
N VAL A 27 10.79 3.19 -12.08
CA VAL A 27 9.97 3.84 -13.11
C VAL A 27 10.81 4.14 -14.36
N LEU A 28 12.02 4.69 -14.18
CA LEU A 28 12.93 4.98 -15.29
C LEU A 28 13.37 3.70 -15.99
N VAL A 29 13.74 2.67 -15.22
CA VAL A 29 14.17 1.38 -15.76
C VAL A 29 13.09 0.76 -16.65
N VAL A 30 11.84 0.75 -16.18
CA VAL A 30 10.70 0.19 -16.93
C VAL A 30 10.42 1.00 -18.20
N ILE A 31 10.44 2.33 -18.13
CA ILE A 31 10.22 3.20 -19.30
C ILE A 31 11.31 2.97 -20.36
N VAL A 32 12.58 3.00 -19.96
CA VAL A 32 13.73 2.82 -20.87
C VAL A 32 13.69 1.43 -21.50
N SER A 33 13.41 0.39 -20.71
CA SER A 33 13.23 -0.95 -21.26
C SER A 33 12.08 -1.03 -22.25
N GLY A 34 10.92 -0.43 -21.95
CA GLY A 34 9.77 -0.44 -22.85
C GLY A 34 10.10 0.21 -24.19
N ILE A 35 10.87 1.30 -24.17
CA ILE A 35 11.38 1.96 -25.38
C ILE A 35 12.34 1.02 -26.14
N ILE A 36 13.30 0.39 -25.45
CA ILE A 36 14.25 -0.56 -26.08
C ILE A 36 13.49 -1.72 -26.73
N THR A 37 12.51 -2.31 -26.05
CA THR A 37 11.67 -3.39 -26.59
C THR A 37 10.89 -2.93 -27.81
N GLY A 38 10.27 -1.75 -27.76
CA GLY A 38 9.51 -1.20 -28.89
C GLY A 38 10.38 -0.93 -30.11
N LEU A 39 11.58 -0.37 -29.91
CA LEU A 39 12.53 -0.09 -30.99
C LEU A 39 13.07 -1.37 -31.63
N THR A 40 13.42 -2.37 -30.81
CA THR A 40 13.91 -3.68 -31.28
C THR A 40 12.83 -4.53 -31.94
N ALA A 41 11.55 -4.27 -31.63
CA ALA A 41 10.41 -4.86 -32.32
C ALA A 41 10.01 -4.10 -33.60
N HIS A 42 10.77 -3.09 -34.02
CA HIS A 42 10.47 -2.23 -35.17
C HIS A 42 9.10 -1.54 -35.10
N MET A 43 8.63 -1.24 -33.89
CA MET A 43 7.38 -0.50 -33.71
C MET A 43 7.58 0.99 -34.03
N PRO A 44 6.62 1.64 -34.71
CA PRO A 44 6.60 3.09 -34.85
C PRO A 44 6.60 3.78 -33.48
N ILE A 45 7.30 4.92 -33.36
CA ILE A 45 7.37 5.66 -32.10
C ILE A 45 5.99 6.04 -31.54
N ALA A 46 5.05 6.35 -32.42
CA ALA A 46 3.67 6.65 -32.04
C ALA A 46 3.01 5.46 -31.33
N THR A 47 3.21 4.23 -31.85
CA THR A 47 2.69 3.00 -31.25
C THR A 47 3.35 2.68 -29.91
N ILE A 48 4.64 2.96 -29.76
CA ILE A 48 5.34 2.80 -28.47
C ILE A 48 4.74 3.73 -27.41
N LEU A 49 4.54 5.00 -27.75
CA LEU A 49 3.94 5.99 -26.86
C LEU A 49 2.48 5.65 -26.53
N GLU A 50 1.72 5.17 -27.51
CA GLU A 50 0.35 4.71 -27.33
C GLU A 50 0.30 3.52 -26.35
N LYS A 51 1.14 2.50 -26.52
CA LYS A 51 1.19 1.34 -25.62
C LYS A 51 1.65 1.68 -24.21
N LEU A 52 2.61 2.60 -24.06
CA LEU A 52 3.00 3.12 -22.75
C LEU A 52 1.85 3.88 -22.09
N GLY A 53 1.13 4.70 -22.85
CA GLY A 53 -0.04 5.45 -22.37
C GLY A 53 -1.20 4.52 -21.98
N GLU A 54 -1.50 3.53 -22.82
CA GLU A 54 -2.52 2.50 -22.57
C GLU A 54 -2.21 1.72 -21.29
N GLY A 55 -0.96 1.28 -21.11
CA GLY A 55 -0.52 0.61 -19.89
C GLY A 55 -0.66 1.48 -18.64
N PHE A 56 -0.33 2.77 -18.74
CA PHE A 56 -0.52 3.72 -17.65
C PHE A 56 -2.00 3.91 -17.31
N LEU A 57 -2.87 4.10 -18.31
CA LEU A 57 -4.31 4.29 -18.12
C LEU A 57 -4.99 3.05 -17.54
N ASN A 58 -4.61 1.86 -18.00
CA ASN A 58 -5.15 0.59 -17.48
C ASN A 58 -4.76 0.35 -16.02
N THR A 59 -3.58 0.83 -15.61
CA THR A 59 -3.08 0.68 -14.23
C THR A 59 -3.50 1.86 -13.34
N ARG A 60 -4.14 2.90 -13.89
CA ARG A 60 -4.46 4.17 -13.21
C ARG A 60 -5.30 4.02 -11.94
N ASN A 61 -6.11 2.97 -11.86
CA ASN A 61 -6.94 2.70 -10.68
C ASN A 61 -6.08 2.44 -9.43
N LEU A 62 -4.92 1.78 -9.57
CA LEU A 62 -4.03 1.49 -8.45
C LEU A 62 -3.48 2.77 -7.78
N PRO A 63 -2.87 3.72 -8.52
CA PRO A 63 -2.48 5.02 -7.97
C PRO A 63 -3.65 5.80 -7.36
N PHE A 64 -4.81 5.86 -8.00
CA PHE A 64 -5.95 6.59 -7.44
C PHE A 64 -6.41 6.02 -6.10
N ILE A 65 -6.54 4.70 -6.03
CA ILE A 65 -6.95 3.99 -4.83
C ILE A 65 -5.91 4.13 -3.70
N LEU A 66 -4.62 4.25 -4.02
CA LEU A 66 -3.58 4.37 -3.00
C LEU A 66 -3.29 5.83 -2.58
N LEU A 67 -3.26 6.75 -3.54
CA LEU A 67 -2.85 8.14 -3.34
C LEU A 67 -3.98 9.01 -2.81
N LEU A 68 -5.22 8.81 -3.27
CA LEU A 68 -6.34 9.66 -2.87
C LEU A 68 -6.67 9.49 -1.37
N PRO A 69 -6.80 8.26 -0.83
CA PRO A 69 -7.01 8.10 0.61
C PRO A 69 -5.83 8.63 1.42
N LEU A 70 -4.59 8.44 0.95
CA LEU A 70 -3.42 8.96 1.65
C LEU A 70 -3.44 10.49 1.74
N ALA A 71 -3.83 11.19 0.67
CA ALA A 71 -3.98 12.65 0.68
C ALA A 71 -5.09 13.11 1.63
N VAL A 72 -6.25 12.43 1.61
CA VAL A 72 -7.37 12.71 2.53
C VAL A 72 -6.94 12.49 3.98
N ILE A 73 -6.26 11.39 4.27
CA ILE A 73 -5.78 11.06 5.61
C ILE A 73 -4.71 12.04 6.07
N GLY A 74 -3.79 12.46 5.20
CA GLY A 74 -2.83 13.51 5.53
C GLY A 74 -3.49 14.85 5.88
N LEU A 75 -4.57 15.21 5.18
CA LEU A 75 -5.37 16.38 5.52
C LEU A 75 -6.07 16.23 6.87
N LEU A 76 -6.66 15.06 7.15
CA LEU A 76 -7.33 14.78 8.42
C LEU A 76 -6.33 14.75 9.59
N GLU A 77 -5.15 14.18 9.40
CA GLU A 77 -4.08 14.14 10.40
C GLU A 77 -3.63 15.57 10.77
N ARG A 78 -3.49 16.46 9.77
CA ARG A 78 -3.23 17.89 10.01
C ARG A 78 -4.31 18.57 10.85
N HIS A 79 -5.56 18.10 10.79
CA HIS A 79 -6.68 18.62 11.58
C HIS A 79 -6.93 17.84 12.89
N GLY A 80 -5.99 16.99 13.31
CA GLY A 80 -6.02 16.34 14.61
C GLY A 80 -6.81 15.03 14.65
N LEU A 81 -6.86 14.30 13.53
CA LEU A 81 -7.51 12.97 13.46
C LEU A 81 -7.05 12.04 14.59
N LYS A 82 -5.75 12.01 14.85
CA LYS A 82 -5.12 11.14 15.83
C LYS A 82 -5.58 11.47 17.26
N GLU A 83 -5.54 12.74 17.63
CA GLU A 83 -5.94 13.26 18.94
C GLU A 83 -7.43 13.01 19.17
N ARG A 84 -8.25 13.19 18.13
CA ARG A 84 -9.69 12.91 18.18
C ARG A 84 -9.98 11.43 18.37
N ALA A 85 -9.29 10.56 17.65
CA ALA A 85 -9.43 9.11 17.77
C ALA A 85 -9.01 8.61 19.17
N GLN A 86 -7.91 9.14 19.71
CA GLN A 86 -7.45 8.85 21.08
C GLN A 86 -8.43 9.33 22.15
N THR A 87 -8.96 10.55 22.00
CA THR A 87 -9.97 11.08 22.93
C THR A 87 -11.26 10.27 22.87
N TRP A 88 -11.65 9.79 21.69
CA TRP A 88 -12.85 8.98 21.51
C TRP A 88 -12.70 7.59 22.12
N ILE A 89 -11.59 6.89 21.86
CA ILE A 89 -11.33 5.57 22.47
C ILE A 89 -11.20 5.68 23.99
N ALA A 90 -10.63 6.78 24.50
CA ALA A 90 -10.53 7.04 25.93
C ALA A 90 -11.89 7.12 26.63
N LYS A 91 -12.97 7.48 25.93
CA LYS A 91 -14.33 7.51 26.50
C LYS A 91 -14.95 6.12 26.63
N ILE A 92 -14.49 5.13 25.87
CA ILE A 92 -15.08 3.78 25.87
C ILE A 92 -14.47 2.98 27.02
N ARG A 93 -15.27 2.70 28.07
CA ARG A 93 -14.80 2.05 29.32
C ARG A 93 -14.30 0.61 29.11
N SER A 94 -14.85 -0.09 28.12
CA SER A 94 -14.55 -1.49 27.79
C SER A 94 -13.50 -1.67 26.69
N ALA A 95 -12.96 -0.57 26.15
CA ALA A 95 -11.98 -0.62 25.07
C ALA A 95 -10.60 -1.04 25.60
N THR A 96 -10.16 -2.22 25.19
CA THR A 96 -8.79 -2.69 25.37
C THR A 96 -8.11 -2.75 24.00
N ALA A 97 -6.77 -2.66 23.97
CA ALA A 97 -6.02 -2.76 22.72
C ALA A 97 -6.34 -4.07 21.96
N GLY A 98 -6.45 -5.20 22.67
CA GLY A 98 -6.82 -6.49 22.08
C GLY A 98 -8.23 -6.49 21.46
N ARG A 99 -9.24 -5.99 22.17
CA ARG A 99 -10.61 -5.91 21.63
C ARG A 99 -10.70 -4.99 20.41
N LEU A 100 -9.97 -3.87 20.45
CA LEU A 100 -9.90 -2.96 19.31
C LEU A 100 -9.32 -3.68 18.07
N LEU A 101 -8.22 -4.42 18.24
CA LEU A 101 -7.61 -5.17 17.15
C LEU A 101 -8.51 -6.30 16.62
N ILE A 102 -9.26 -6.99 17.49
CA ILE A 102 -10.23 -8.01 17.08
C ILE A 102 -11.36 -7.41 16.23
N VAL A 103 -11.92 -6.26 16.66
CA VAL A 103 -12.96 -5.57 15.89
C VAL A 103 -12.41 -5.09 14.55
N TYR A 104 -11.20 -4.53 14.55
CA TYR A 104 -10.54 -4.12 13.31
C TYR A 104 -10.30 -5.30 12.37
N LEU A 105 -9.82 -6.44 12.88
CA LEU A 105 -9.62 -7.66 12.12
C LEU A 105 -10.92 -8.08 11.44
N PHE A 106 -12.00 -8.23 12.21
CA PHE A 106 -13.31 -8.61 11.69
C PHE A 106 -13.80 -7.67 10.58
N VAL A 107 -13.69 -6.35 10.80
CA VAL A 107 -14.06 -5.36 9.78
C VAL A 107 -13.20 -5.53 8.53
N ARG A 108 -11.90 -5.75 8.70
CA ARG A 108 -10.94 -5.91 7.61
C ARG A 108 -11.19 -7.17 6.78
N GLU A 109 -11.52 -8.29 7.43
CA GLU A 109 -11.88 -9.56 6.78
C GLU A 109 -13.18 -9.40 5.98
N VAL A 110 -14.22 -8.79 6.58
CA VAL A 110 -15.49 -8.54 5.89
C VAL A 110 -15.31 -7.61 4.68
N THR A 111 -14.55 -6.51 4.81
CA THR A 111 -14.31 -5.63 3.67
C THR A 111 -13.48 -6.32 2.59
N ALA A 112 -12.49 -7.14 2.95
CA ALA A 112 -11.74 -7.95 2.00
C ALA A 112 -12.63 -8.96 1.27
N ALA A 113 -13.51 -9.66 1.99
CA ALA A 113 -14.48 -10.61 1.43
C ALA A 113 -15.45 -9.94 0.44
N MET A 114 -15.80 -8.67 0.68
CA MET A 114 -16.60 -7.85 -0.25
C MET A 114 -15.80 -7.31 -1.45
N GLY A 115 -14.53 -7.68 -1.60
CA GLY A 115 -13.66 -7.21 -2.69
C GLY A 115 -13.05 -5.82 -2.45
N LEU A 116 -13.26 -5.22 -1.28
CA LEU A 116 -12.72 -3.91 -0.90
C LEU A 116 -11.34 -4.07 -0.24
N THR A 117 -10.45 -4.81 -0.91
CA THR A 117 -9.09 -5.10 -0.46
C THR A 117 -8.21 -3.85 -0.35
N SER A 118 -8.63 -2.75 -0.97
CA SER A 118 -7.99 -1.45 -0.87
C SER A 118 -8.39 -0.64 0.36
N LEU A 119 -9.45 -1.02 1.09
CA LEU A 119 -9.84 -0.35 2.32
C LEU A 119 -8.92 -0.77 3.47
N GLY A 120 -7.92 0.07 3.73
CA GLY A 120 -7.02 0.02 4.89
C GLY A 120 -5.56 0.10 4.45
N GLY A 121 -4.67 -0.69 5.05
CA GLY A 121 -3.25 -0.64 4.70
C GLY A 121 -2.43 0.19 5.68
N HIS A 122 -1.12 -0.07 5.66
CA HIS A 122 -0.19 0.49 6.64
C HIS A 122 -0.09 2.02 6.65
N PRO A 123 0.08 2.69 5.49
CA PRO A 123 0.18 4.15 5.47
C PRO A 123 -1.18 4.84 5.66
N GLN A 124 -2.28 4.18 5.29
CA GLN A 124 -3.60 4.81 5.26
C GLN A 124 -4.38 4.61 6.57
N MET A 125 -4.29 3.45 7.20
CA MET A 125 -5.14 3.10 8.35
C MET A 125 -4.33 2.74 9.59
N VAL A 126 -3.27 1.94 9.44
CA VAL A 126 -2.52 1.45 10.60
C VAL A 126 -1.80 2.59 11.33
N ARG A 127 -0.96 3.34 10.59
CA ARG A 127 -0.11 4.38 11.17
C ARG A 127 -0.88 5.58 11.74
N PRO A 128 -1.85 6.18 11.03
CA PRO A 128 -2.53 7.39 11.51
C PRO A 128 -3.67 7.12 12.48
N LEU A 129 -4.25 5.90 12.49
CA LEU A 129 -5.47 5.62 13.24
C LEU A 129 -5.36 4.40 14.16
N LEU A 130 -5.11 3.20 13.62
CA LEU A 130 -5.17 1.96 14.40
C LEU A 130 -4.12 1.91 15.53
N ALA A 131 -2.86 2.21 15.20
CA ALA A 131 -1.75 2.23 16.14
C ALA A 131 -1.97 3.24 17.28
N PRO A 132 -2.26 4.54 17.02
CA PRO A 132 -2.49 5.49 18.11
C PRO A 132 -3.74 5.20 18.94
N MET A 133 -4.78 4.58 18.37
CA MET A 133 -5.94 4.10 19.13
C MET A 133 -5.59 2.92 20.03
N ALA A 134 -4.78 1.96 19.55
CA ALA A 134 -4.32 0.82 20.34
C ALA A 134 -3.40 1.27 21.49
N GLU A 135 -2.51 2.23 21.23
CA GLU A 135 -1.70 2.90 22.26
C GLU A 135 -2.59 3.60 23.29
N GLY A 136 -3.56 4.43 22.87
CA GLY A 136 -4.46 5.13 23.79
C GLY A 136 -5.34 4.19 24.63
N ALA A 137 -5.80 3.08 24.05
CA ALA A 137 -6.57 2.06 24.77
C ALA A 137 -5.72 1.31 25.81
N ALA A 138 -4.43 1.08 25.53
CA ALA A 138 -3.52 0.47 26.48
C ALA A 138 -3.09 1.48 27.57
N GLU A 139 -2.76 2.72 27.20
CA GLU A 139 -2.37 3.78 28.16
C GLU A 139 -3.50 4.10 29.15
N LYS A 140 -4.77 4.03 28.72
CA LYS A 140 -5.91 4.19 29.62
C LYS A 140 -5.96 3.16 30.74
N ASN A 141 -5.60 1.91 30.45
CA ASN A 141 -5.73 0.80 31.39
C ASN A 141 -4.46 0.61 32.25
N PHE A 142 -3.29 0.94 31.70
CA PHE A 142 -1.99 0.66 32.31
C PHE A 142 -1.16 1.91 32.63
N GLY A 143 -1.64 3.11 32.31
CA GLY A 143 -0.90 4.36 32.45
C GLY A 143 0.18 4.53 31.37
N ALA A 144 1.25 5.27 31.69
CA ALA A 144 2.32 5.51 30.72
C ALA A 144 3.00 4.19 30.30
N LEU A 145 2.99 3.88 29.00
CA LEU A 145 3.55 2.64 28.48
C LEU A 145 5.05 2.76 28.22
N PRO A 146 5.85 1.74 28.58
CA PRO A 146 7.24 1.62 28.13
C PRO A 146 7.35 1.60 26.60
N GLY A 147 8.46 2.12 26.06
CA GLY A 147 8.68 2.22 24.61
C GLY A 147 8.55 0.87 23.89
N GLU A 148 9.05 -0.21 24.47
CA GLU A 148 8.94 -1.56 23.88
C GLU A 148 7.49 -2.02 23.70
N VAL A 149 6.64 -1.75 24.69
CA VAL A 149 5.21 -2.10 24.62
C VAL A 149 4.52 -1.31 23.51
N ARG A 150 4.89 -0.04 23.36
CA ARG A 150 4.40 0.83 22.28
C ARG A 150 4.79 0.30 20.90
N TYR A 151 6.05 -0.12 20.72
CA TYR A 151 6.49 -0.76 19.48
C TYR A 151 5.77 -2.09 19.22
N ARG A 152 5.55 -2.89 20.26
CA ARG A 152 4.79 -4.13 20.15
C ARG A 152 3.35 -3.89 19.73
N LEU A 153 2.69 -2.85 20.27
CA LEU A 153 1.33 -2.46 19.86
C LEU A 153 1.29 -2.06 18.38
N ARG A 154 2.25 -1.25 17.92
CA ARG A 154 2.37 -0.88 16.49
C ARG A 154 2.58 -2.09 15.59
N ALA A 155 3.44 -3.01 16.01
CA ALA A 155 3.71 -4.25 15.29
C ALA A 155 2.45 -5.12 15.22
N MET A 156 1.71 -5.26 16.32
CA MET A 156 0.44 -5.98 16.34
C MET A 156 -0.61 -5.31 15.45
N SER A 157 -0.74 -3.98 15.48
CA SER A 157 -1.66 -3.25 14.59
C SER A 157 -1.34 -3.49 13.12
N ALA A 158 -0.06 -3.45 12.75
CA ALA A 158 0.42 -3.76 11.40
C ALA A 158 0.14 -5.23 11.01
N ALA A 159 0.39 -6.16 11.93
CA ALA A 159 0.14 -7.58 11.73
C ALA A 159 -1.36 -7.85 11.52
N THR A 160 -2.25 -7.25 12.31
CA THR A 160 -3.69 -7.42 12.19
C THR A 160 -4.21 -7.00 10.81
N ASP A 161 -3.72 -5.88 10.27
CA ASP A 161 -4.10 -5.41 8.93
C ASP A 161 -3.66 -6.38 7.82
N ASN A 162 -2.44 -6.92 7.92
CA ASN A 162 -1.96 -7.91 6.96
C ASN A 162 -2.72 -9.23 7.09
N VAL A 163 -2.90 -9.75 8.30
CA VAL A 163 -3.58 -11.02 8.52
C VAL A 163 -5.02 -10.97 8.02
N GLY A 164 -5.76 -9.91 8.35
CA GLY A 164 -7.15 -9.75 7.91
C GLY A 164 -7.31 -9.55 6.40
N LEU A 165 -6.28 -9.09 5.70
CA LEU A 165 -6.30 -9.00 4.24
C LEU A 165 -5.92 -10.32 3.56
N PHE A 166 -4.91 -11.02 4.09
CA PHE A 166 -4.32 -12.19 3.43
C PHE A 166 -5.00 -13.52 3.79
N PHE A 167 -5.52 -13.64 5.00
CA PHE A 167 -6.08 -14.89 5.53
C PHE A 167 -7.56 -14.78 5.93
N GLY A 168 -8.14 -13.59 5.76
CA GLY A 168 -9.52 -13.23 6.07
C GLY A 168 -10.55 -13.63 5.04
#